data_AF-A0A4R7DJR6-F1
#
_entry.id   AF-A0A4R7DJR6-F1
#
_cell.length_a   1.000
_cell.length_b   1.000
_cell.length_c   1.000
_cell.angle_alpha   90.00
_cell.angle_beta   90.00
_cell.angle_gamma   90.00
#
_symmetry.space_group_name_H-M   'P 1'
#
loop_
_entity.id
_entity.type
_entity.pdbx_description
1 polymer ?
#
loop_
_entity_poly.entity_id
_entity_poly.type
_entity_poly.pdbx_seq_one_letter_code
_entity_poly.pdbx_strand_id
1 'polypeptide(L)'
;MSMHRKTITLTEQQDDWVKTQIESGHFGNDSEYIRDLIRRDQQAKERLAALRQALTDGELSGKPKPLDISSIKAAGRKLMKAAD
;
A
#
# COMPACT_ATOMS: atom_id res chain seq x y z
N MET A 1 3.75 12.15 19.29
CA MET A 1 5.05 11.86 18.63
C MET A 1 5.84 13.15 18.51
N SER A 2 7.16 13.13 18.72
CA SER A 2 8.02 14.30 18.51
C SER A 2 8.24 14.52 17.02
N MET A 3 8.11 15.77 16.57
CA MET A 3 8.47 16.16 15.20
C MET A 3 9.93 16.60 15.19
N HIS A 4 10.74 15.98 14.33
CA HIS A 4 12.14 16.35 14.15
C HIS A 4 12.29 17.18 12.89
N ARG A 5 12.87 18.39 13.01
CA ARG A 5 13.16 19.25 11.87
C ARG A 5 14.33 18.69 11.06
N LYS A 6 14.17 18.64 9.74
CA LYS A 6 15.22 18.27 8.78
C LYS A 6 15.33 19.36 7.71
N THR A 7 16.55 19.70 7.32
CA THR A 7 16.81 20.53 6.14
C THR A 7 16.98 19.60 4.94
N ILE A 8 16.29 19.89 3.85
CA ILE A 8 16.26 19.07 2.64
C ILE A 8 16.54 20.02 1.47
N THR A 9 17.39 19.61 0.53
CA THR A 9 17.65 20.35 -0.70
C THR A 9 16.80 19.74 -1.81
N LEU A 10 16.07 20.59 -2.54
CA LEU A 10 15.27 20.21 -3.69
C LEU A 10 15.84 20.86 -4.95
N THR A 11 15.61 20.24 -6.11
CA THR A 11 15.80 20.94 -7.38
C THR A 11 14.74 22.02 -7.56
N GLU A 12 14.99 23.01 -8.41
CA GLU A 12 14.02 24.06 -8.75
C GLU A 12 12.69 23.45 -9.21
N GLN A 13 12.74 22.46 -10.10
CA GLN A 13 11.55 21.75 -10.58
C GLN A 13 10.76 21.05 -9.46
N GLN A 14 11.44 20.50 -8.45
CA GLN A 14 10.78 19.86 -7.31
C GLN A 14 10.14 20.87 -6.38
N ASP A 15 10.79 22.02 -6.17
CA ASP A 15 10.25 23.13 -5.38
C ASP A 15 8.98 23.72 -6.03
N ASP A 16 9.01 23.98 -7.33
CA ASP A 16 7.84 24.46 -8.10
C ASP A 16 6.67 23.47 -8.03
N TRP A 17 6.98 22.19 -8.10
CA TRP A 17 5.98 21.14 -7.93
C TRP A 17 5.35 21.18 -6.54
N VAL A 18 6.17 21.27 -5.47
CA VAL A 18 5.68 21.35 -4.08
C VAL A 18 4.80 22.59 -3.89
N LYS A 19 5.21 23.75 -4.41
CA LYS A 19 4.40 24.99 -4.37
C LYS A 19 3.05 24.80 -5.04
N THR A 20 3.00 24.18 -6.22
CA THR A 20 1.74 23.89 -6.92
C THR A 20 0.80 23.03 -6.07
N GLN A 21 1.33 22.06 -5.31
CA GLN A 21 0.51 21.24 -4.41
C GLN A 21 -0.05 22.05 -3.23
N ILE A 22 0.69 23.03 -2.72
CA ILE A 22 0.24 23.93 -1.65
C ILE A 22 -0.81 24.91 -2.18
N GLU A 23 -0.56 25.53 -3.33
CA GLU A 23 -1.48 26.47 -3.99
C GLU A 23 -2.82 25.82 -4.35
N SER A 24 -2.82 24.53 -4.67
CA SER A 24 -4.04 23.76 -4.90
C SER A 24 -4.92 23.57 -3.65
N GLY A 25 -4.42 23.96 -2.46
CA GLY A 25 -5.14 23.89 -1.19
C GLY A 25 -5.12 22.52 -0.52
N HIS A 26 -4.46 21.52 -1.10
CA HIS A 26 -4.38 20.18 -0.51
C HIS A 26 -3.44 20.10 0.70
N PHE A 27 -2.47 21.02 0.82
CA PHE A 27 -1.47 21.05 1.89
C PHE A 27 -1.23 22.49 2.35
N GLY A 28 -1.02 22.69 3.65
CA GLY A 28 -0.76 24.01 4.22
C GLY A 28 0.70 24.46 4.17
N ASN A 29 1.65 23.53 3.92
CA ASN A 29 3.08 23.82 3.76
C ASN A 29 3.86 22.63 3.18
N ASP A 30 5.11 22.89 2.81
CA ASP A 30 6.06 21.92 2.23
C ASP A 30 6.26 20.70 3.12
N SER A 31 6.41 20.92 4.44
CA SER A 31 6.64 19.84 5.40
C SER A 31 5.45 18.89 5.50
N GLU A 32 4.24 19.39 5.27
CA GLU A 32 3.04 18.56 5.22
C GLU A 32 3.00 17.69 3.98
N TYR A 33 3.30 18.29 2.82
CA TYR A 33 3.37 17.54 1.57
C TYR A 33 4.45 16.46 1.61
N ILE A 34 5.65 16.79 2.09
CA ILE A 34 6.76 15.84 2.22
C ILE A 34 6.41 14.70 3.18
N ARG A 35 5.75 15.00 4.31
CA ARG A 35 5.27 13.96 5.24
C ARG A 35 4.24 13.03 4.59
N ASP A 36 3.36 13.58 3.76
CA ASP A 36 2.39 12.78 3.01
C ASP A 36 3.07 11.87 1.98
N LEU A 37 4.04 12.38 1.22
CA LEU A 37 4.85 11.57 0.31
C LEU A 37 5.56 10.41 1.02
N ILE A 38 6.15 10.66 2.18
CA ILE A 38 6.79 9.61 3.00
C ILE A 38 5.77 8.54 3.40
N ARG A 39 4.57 8.96 3.82
CA ARG A 39 3.50 8.01 4.19
C ARG A 39 3.06 7.15 3.00
N ARG A 40 2.89 7.76 1.82
CA ARG A 40 2.53 7.04 0.59
C ARG A 40 3.61 6.04 0.20
N ASP A 41 4.88 6.42 0.29
CA ASP A 41 6.02 5.52 0.04
C ASP A 41 6.04 4.33 1.02
N GLN A 42 5.84 4.59 2.31
CA GLN A 42 5.73 3.53 3.34
C GLN A 42 4.59 2.56 3.03
N GLN A 43 3.38 3.08 2.75
CA GLN A 43 2.22 2.25 2.41
C GLN A 43 2.45 1.43 1.13
N ALA A 44 3.08 2.01 0.11
CA ALA A 44 3.41 1.30 -1.12
C ALA A 44 4.38 0.14 -0.86
N LYS A 45 5.41 0.38 -0.04
CA LYS A 45 6.39 -0.64 0.37
C LYS A 45 5.75 -1.75 1.20
N GLU A 46 4.87 -1.41 2.14
CA GLU A 46 4.12 -2.38 2.93
C GLU A 46 3.22 -3.26 2.04
N ARG A 47 2.47 -2.66 1.11
CA ARG A 47 1.63 -3.40 0.16
C ARG A 47 2.46 -4.34 -0.72
N LEU A 48 3.62 -3.88 -1.20
CA LEU A 48 4.52 -4.70 -1.99
C LEU A 48 5.10 -5.87 -1.20
N ALA A 49 5.48 -5.62 0.07
CA ALA A 49 5.97 -6.67 0.96
C ALA A 49 4.87 -7.72 1.22
N ALA A 50 3.64 -7.29 1.51
CA ALA A 50 2.50 -8.19 1.70
C ALA A 50 2.21 -9.03 0.44
N LEU A 51 2.25 -8.41 -0.74
CA LEU A 51 2.07 -9.12 -2.01
C LEU A 51 3.15 -10.18 -2.22
N ARG A 52 4.43 -9.82 -1.99
CA ARG A 52 5.54 -10.77 -2.12
C ARG A 52 5.40 -11.93 -1.15
N GLN A 53 4.99 -11.66 0.10
CA GLN A 53 4.75 -12.72 1.07
C GLN A 53 3.63 -13.65 0.61
N ALA A 54 2.50 -13.10 0.16
CA ALA A 54 1.38 -13.91 -0.33
C ALA A 54 1.75 -14.77 -1.55
N LEU A 55 2.62 -14.28 -2.43
CA LEU A 55 3.16 -15.07 -3.55
C LEU A 55 4.05 -16.21 -3.06
N THR A 56 5.00 -15.93 -2.15
CA THR A 56 5.85 -16.96 -1.53
C THR A 56 5.01 -18.03 -0.84
N ASP A 57 4.00 -17.63 -0.06
CA ASP A 57 3.10 -18.57 0.63
C ASP A 57 2.33 -19.43 -0.38
N GLY A 58 1.91 -18.84 -1.50
CA GLY A 58 1.27 -19.55 -2.61
C GLY A 58 2.21 -20.56 -3.28
N GLU A 59 3.46 -20.18 -3.55
CA GLU A 59 4.48 -21.07 -4.15
C GLU A 59 4.84 -22.24 -3.22
N LEU A 60 4.86 -21.99 -1.91
CA LEU A 60 5.12 -23.00 -0.89
C LEU A 60 3.87 -23.84 -0.53
N SER A 61 2.68 -23.47 -1.00
CA SER A 61 1.41 -24.15 -0.68
C SER A 61 1.26 -25.54 -1.31
N GLY A 62 2.23 -25.95 -2.15
CA GLY A 62 2.29 -27.26 -2.77
C GLY A 62 2.07 -27.20 -4.29
N LYS A 63 1.89 -28.38 -4.91
CA LYS A 63 1.75 -28.46 -6.37
C LYS A 63 0.41 -27.86 -6.83
N PRO A 64 0.41 -27.03 -7.89
CA PRO A 64 -0.83 -26.50 -8.45
C PRO A 64 -1.71 -27.64 -8.98
N LYS A 65 -3.03 -27.45 -8.87
CA LYS A 65 -4.06 -28.36 -9.37
C LYS A 65 -4.96 -27.63 -10.37
N PRO A 66 -5.65 -28.33 -11.28
CA PRO A 66 -6.62 -27.71 -12.16
C PRO A 66 -7.69 -26.93 -11.38
N LEU A 67 -8.06 -25.76 -11.88
CA LEU A 67 -9.05 -24.89 -11.24
C LEU A 67 -10.47 -25.40 -11.49
N ASP A 68 -11.19 -25.73 -10.42
CA ASP A 68 -12.63 -26.01 -10.45
C ASP A 68 -13.39 -25.02 -9.54
N ILE A 69 -13.97 -24.00 -10.15
CA ILE A 69 -14.68 -22.93 -9.46
C ILE A 69 -15.95 -23.46 -8.76
N SER A 70 -16.59 -24.49 -9.33
CA SER A 70 -17.86 -25.01 -8.82
C SER A 70 -17.67 -25.73 -7.49
N SER A 71 -16.63 -26.57 -7.38
CA SER A 71 -16.31 -27.25 -6.13
C SER A 71 -15.82 -26.28 -5.04
N ILE A 72 -15.02 -25.27 -5.39
CA ILE A 72 -14.57 -24.22 -4.45
C ILE A 72 -15.79 -23.48 -3.86
N LYS A 73 -16.73 -23.02 -4.70
CA LYS A 73 -17.95 -22.34 -4.22
C LYS A 73 -18.83 -23.26 -3.36
N ALA A 74 -18.95 -24.54 -3.72
CA ALA A 74 -19.70 -25.50 -2.93
C ALA A 74 -19.07 -25.76 -1.55
N ALA A 75 -17.74 -25.88 -1.49
CA ALA A 75 -17.00 -26.02 -0.24
C ALA A 75 -17.16 -24.78 0.67
N GLY A 76 -17.01 -23.57 0.11
CA GLY A 76 -17.21 -22.32 0.86
C GLY A 76 -18.61 -22.19 1.47
N ARG A 77 -19.66 -22.53 0.70
CA ARG A 77 -21.05 -22.52 1.24
C ARG A 77 -21.28 -23.54 2.34
N LYS A 78 -20.62 -24.70 2.29
CA LYS A 78 -20.71 -25.70 3.37
C LYS A 78 -20.04 -25.18 4.65
N LEU A 79 -18.90 -24.51 4.53
CA LEU A 79 -18.19 -23.91 5.67
C LEU A 79 -19.02 -22.83 6.35
N MET A 80 -19.68 -21.95 5.58
CA MET A 80 -20.55 -20.91 6.16
C MET A 80 -21.73 -21.50 6.94
N LYS A 81 -22.41 -22.51 6.38
CA LYS A 81 -23.56 -23.17 7.05
C LYS A 81 -23.18 -23.96 8.30
N ALA A 82 -21.91 -24.30 8.49
CA ALA A 82 -21.40 -25.01 9.65
C ALA A 82 -20.92 -24.07 10.76
N ALA A 83 -20.83 -22.76 10.48
CA ALA A 83 -20.45 -21.73 11.43
C ALA A 83 -21.67 -21.02 12.06
N ASP A 84 -22.87 -21.31 11.55
CA ASP A 84 -24.18 -20.94 12.12
C ASP A 84 -24.67 -22.02 13.10
#